data_AF-A0AAV2M8S9-F1
#
_entry.id   AF-A0AAV2M8S9-F1
#
_cell.length_a   1.000
_cell.length_b   1.000
_cell.length_c   1.000
_cell.angle_alpha   90.00
_cell.angle_beta   90.00
_cell.angle_gamma   90.00
#
_symmetry.space_group_name_H-M   'P 1'
#
loop_
_entity.id
_entity.type
_entity.pdbx_description
1 polymer ?
#
loop_
_entity_poly.entity_id
_entity_poly.type
_entity_poly.pdbx_seq_one_letter_code
_entity_poly.pdbx_strand_id
1 'polypeptide(L)'
;MARKSHWSSRVTESAVGKDARGDLHVALRGGAEHGEFAYIGPVNNAEVIYHYGTVVEDELLLEVENLSISGLPLYDVYTVIKNCKARGWT
;
A
#
# COMPACT_ATOMS: atom_id res chain seq x y z
N MET A 1 -23.58 10.70 -23.90
CA MET A 1 -22.70 11.52 -23.03
C MET A 1 -21.79 10.57 -22.27
N ALA A 2 -20.47 10.63 -22.47
CA ALA A 2 -19.54 9.78 -21.73
C ALA A 2 -19.43 10.29 -20.29
N ARG A 3 -19.82 9.47 -19.31
CA ARG A 3 -19.64 9.78 -17.89
C ARG A 3 -18.13 9.83 -17.64
N LYS A 4 -17.58 11.01 -17.34
CA LYS A 4 -16.17 11.12 -16.93
C LYS A 4 -16.00 10.21 -15.71
N SER A 5 -15.14 9.20 -15.83
CA SER A 5 -14.75 8.34 -14.71
C SER A 5 -14.18 9.26 -13.62
N HIS A 6 -14.88 9.33 -12.49
CA HIS A 6 -14.40 10.07 -11.32
C HIS A 6 -13.18 9.32 -10.78
N TRP A 7 -12.12 10.03 -10.40
CA TRP A 7 -10.87 9.39 -9.92
C TRP A 7 -11.12 8.38 -8.79
N SER A 8 -12.12 8.65 -7.93
CA SER A 8 -12.51 7.72 -6.85
C SER A 8 -13.03 6.36 -7.33
N SER A 9 -13.48 6.24 -8.58
CA SER A 9 -13.86 4.95 -9.17
C SER A 9 -12.68 4.02 -9.47
N ARG A 10 -11.44 4.52 -9.28
CA ARG A 10 -10.19 3.80 -9.51
C ARG A 10 -9.43 3.52 -8.21
N VAL A 11 -10.02 3.85 -7.05
CA VAL A 11 -9.43 3.53 -5.75
C VAL A 11 -9.68 2.05 -5.49
N THR A 12 -8.60 1.32 -5.21
CA THR A 12 -8.62 -0.09 -4.85
C THR A 12 -8.23 -0.24 -3.37
N GLU A 13 -8.76 -1.28 -2.73
CA GLU A 13 -8.40 -1.67 -1.36
C GLU A 13 -7.85 -3.08 -1.40
N SER A 14 -6.78 -3.33 -0.64
CA SER A 14 -6.13 -4.63 -0.55
C SER A 14 -5.74 -4.95 0.89
N ALA A 15 -5.78 -6.23 1.24
CA ALA A 15 -5.28 -6.77 2.50
C ALA A 15 -4.12 -7.71 2.21
N VAL A 16 -2.93 -7.34 2.71
CA VAL A 16 -1.68 -8.07 2.52
C VAL A 16 -1.15 -8.56 3.87
N GLY A 17 -0.72 -9.82 3.92
CA GLY A 17 -0.21 -10.49 5.10
C GLY A 17 1.32 -10.43 5.18
N LYS A 18 1.84 -10.40 6.42
CA LYS A 18 3.28 -10.56 6.69
C LYS A 18 3.63 -12.04 6.69
N ASP A 19 4.79 -12.38 6.16
CA ASP A 19 5.33 -13.72 6.24
C ASP A 19 5.86 -14.05 7.65
N ALA A 20 6.43 -15.24 7.83
CA ALA A 20 6.99 -15.69 9.10
C ALA A 20 8.17 -14.82 9.61
N ARG A 21 8.78 -14.00 8.76
CA ARG A 21 9.87 -13.05 9.11
C ARG A 21 9.33 -11.66 9.44
N GLY A 22 8.06 -11.40 9.15
CA GLY A 22 7.41 -10.11 9.33
C GLY A 22 7.43 -9.22 8.09
N ASP A 23 7.85 -9.76 6.93
CA ASP A 23 7.98 -9.03 5.68
C ASP A 23 6.69 -9.12 4.85
N LEU A 24 6.29 -8.01 4.21
CA LEU A 24 5.12 -7.98 3.30
C LEU A 24 5.47 -8.31 1.84
N HIS A 25 6.76 -8.30 1.48
CA HIS A 25 7.23 -8.43 0.10
C HIS A 25 6.65 -7.40 -0.88
N VAL A 26 6.22 -6.24 -0.37
CA VAL A 26 5.77 -5.10 -1.16
C VAL A 26 6.78 -3.96 -1.01
N ALA A 27 7.48 -3.65 -2.10
CA ALA A 27 8.37 -2.50 -2.14
C ALA A 27 7.57 -1.20 -2.25
N LEU A 28 8.00 -0.14 -1.57
CA LEU A 28 7.47 1.21 -1.72
C LEU A 28 8.55 2.17 -2.22
N ARG A 29 8.11 3.18 -2.97
CA ARG A 29 8.94 4.25 -3.53
C ARG A 29 8.29 5.62 -3.29
N GLY A 30 9.03 6.69 -3.61
CA GLY A 30 8.60 8.08 -3.42
C GLY A 30 8.76 8.54 -1.98
N GLY A 31 7.82 9.36 -1.50
CA GLY A 31 7.82 9.90 -0.14
C GLY A 31 8.05 11.41 -0.09
N ALA A 32 7.54 12.04 0.97
CA ALA A 32 7.57 13.49 1.12
C ALA A 32 8.99 14.08 1.19
N GLU A 33 10.00 13.30 1.61
CA GLU A 33 11.41 13.68 1.57
C GLU A 33 11.94 13.92 0.15
N HIS A 34 11.24 13.40 -0.86
CA HIS A 34 11.51 13.61 -2.28
C HIS A 34 10.50 14.56 -2.96
N GLY A 35 9.51 15.07 -2.21
CA GLY A 35 8.41 15.85 -2.77
C GLY A 35 7.41 15.00 -3.57
N GLU A 36 7.33 13.70 -3.32
CA GLU A 36 6.51 12.73 -4.04
C GLU A 36 5.48 12.06 -3.11
N PHE A 37 4.39 11.56 -3.68
CA PHE A 37 3.52 10.62 -2.96
C PHE A 37 4.22 9.26 -2.84
N ALA A 38 3.92 8.50 -1.78
CA ALA A 38 4.35 7.11 -1.72
C ALA A 38 3.53 6.27 -2.72
N TYR A 39 4.20 5.34 -3.39
CA TYR A 39 3.58 4.45 -4.37
C TYR A 39 4.19 3.05 -4.30
N ILE A 40 3.48 2.08 -4.86
CA ILE A 40 3.91 0.69 -4.94
C ILE A 40 5.05 0.57 -5.95
N GLY A 41 6.20 0.07 -5.49
CA GLY A 41 7.31 -0.27 -6.37
C GLY A 41 7.12 -1.62 -7.08
N PRO A 42 8.18 -2.19 -7.68
CA PRO A 42 8.11 -3.51 -8.30
C PRO A 42 7.58 -4.57 -7.34
N VAL A 43 6.62 -5.38 -7.80
CA VAL A 43 5.95 -6.42 -7.01
C VAL A 43 6.21 -7.80 -7.61
N ASN A 44 6.80 -8.69 -6.82
CA ASN A 44 6.81 -10.11 -7.12
C ASN A 44 5.57 -10.77 -6.50
N ASN A 45 4.49 -10.89 -7.28
CA ASN A 45 3.22 -11.44 -6.80
C ASN A 45 3.31 -12.89 -6.27
N ALA A 46 4.39 -13.62 -6.55
CA ALA A 46 4.60 -14.96 -5.99
C ALA A 46 5.05 -14.95 -4.52
N GLU A 47 5.56 -13.82 -4.02
CA GLU A 47 6.08 -13.67 -2.65
C GLU A 47 5.09 -12.96 -1.72
N VAL A 48 4.15 -12.20 -2.29
CA VAL A 48 3.15 -11.44 -1.53
C VAL A 48 2.01 -12.35 -1.06
N ILE A 49 1.70 -12.29 0.23
CA ILE A 49 0.56 -13.01 0.82
C ILE A 49 -0.69 -12.13 0.71
N TYR A 50 -1.56 -12.41 -0.24
CA TYR A 50 -2.82 -11.68 -0.40
C TYR A 50 -3.96 -12.34 0.38
N HIS A 51 -4.66 -11.57 1.20
CA HIS A 51 -5.91 -11.95 1.84
C HIS A 51 -7.13 -11.42 1.07
N TYR A 52 -6.99 -10.23 0.48
CA TYR A 52 -8.00 -9.58 -0.34
C TYR A 52 -7.34 -8.60 -1.32
N GLY A 53 -7.86 -8.48 -2.53
CA GLY A 53 -7.32 -7.58 -3.55
C GLY A 53 -5.90 -7.93 -3.98
N THR A 54 -5.27 -7.00 -4.70
CA THR A 54 -3.87 -7.09 -5.16
C THR A 54 -3.27 -5.69 -5.16
N VAL A 55 -1.96 -5.59 -4.96
CA VAL A 55 -1.23 -4.35 -5.19
C VAL A 55 -0.59 -4.37 -6.57
N VAL A 56 -0.59 -3.24 -7.26
CA VAL A 56 -0.01 -3.12 -8.60
C VAL A 56 1.10 -2.07 -8.56
N GLU A 57 2.21 -2.36 -9.24
CA GLU A 57 3.31 -1.42 -9.43
C GLU A 57 2.79 -0.08 -9.98
N ASP A 58 3.40 1.02 -9.53
CA ASP A 58 3.07 2.41 -9.84
C ASP A 58 1.71 2.93 -9.33
N GLU A 59 0.96 2.14 -8.56
CA GLU A 59 -0.25 2.64 -7.87
C GLU A 59 0.12 3.49 -6.64
N LEU A 60 -0.63 4.59 -6.44
CA LEU A 60 -0.46 5.45 -5.26
C LEU A 60 -0.96 4.76 -4.00
N LEU A 61 -0.16 4.82 -2.94
CA LEU A 61 -0.58 4.40 -1.62
C LEU A 61 -1.25 5.60 -0.93
N LEU A 62 -2.53 5.46 -0.59
CA LEU A 62 -3.32 6.55 0.01
C LEU A 62 -3.40 6.40 1.52
N GLU A 63 -3.73 5.20 1.97
CA GLU A 63 -3.96 4.89 3.38
C GLU A 63 -3.34 3.55 3.74
N VAL A 64 -2.92 3.43 5.00
CA VAL A 64 -2.53 2.16 5.62
C VAL A 64 -3.29 2.06 6.94
N GLU A 65 -4.12 1.03 7.12
CA GLU A 65 -4.91 0.83 8.35
C GLU A 65 -5.77 2.06 8.75
N ASN A 66 -6.41 2.71 7.78
CA ASN A 66 -7.20 3.96 7.94
C ASN A 66 -6.36 5.20 8.33
N LEU A 67 -5.03 5.11 8.33
CA LEU A 67 -4.16 6.25 8.46
C LEU A 67 -3.80 6.77 7.07
N SER A 68 -4.18 8.01 6.77
CA SER A 68 -3.67 8.70 5.58
C SER A 68 -2.17 8.87 5.66
N ILE A 69 -1.47 8.42 4.62
CA ILE A 69 -0.02 8.50 4.53
C ILE A 69 0.47 9.62 3.62
N SER A 70 -0.45 10.36 2.99
CA SER A 70 -0.10 11.47 2.12
C SER A 70 0.68 12.54 2.88
N GLY A 71 1.86 12.92 2.39
CA GLY A 71 2.73 13.91 3.03
C GLY A 71 3.65 13.35 4.11
N LEU A 72 3.63 12.03 4.37
CA LEU A 72 4.63 11.38 5.21
C LEU A 72 5.91 11.08 4.41
N PRO A 73 7.08 11.19 5.05
CA PRO A 73 8.29 10.60 4.51
C PRO A 73 8.17 9.07 4.38
N LEU A 74 8.86 8.47 3.41
CA LEU A 74 8.73 7.04 3.13
C LEU A 74 9.10 6.17 4.34
N TYR A 75 10.07 6.60 5.14
CA TYR A 75 10.46 5.91 6.38
C TYR A 75 9.34 5.87 7.43
N ASP A 76 8.48 6.89 7.49
CA ASP A 76 7.33 6.93 8.39
C ASP A 76 6.23 6.00 7.87
N VAL A 77 6.01 5.94 6.55
CA VAL A 77 5.08 4.98 5.93
C VAL A 77 5.48 3.53 6.26
N TYR A 78 6.77 3.19 6.11
CA TYR A 78 7.27 1.86 6.51
C TYR A 78 7.07 1.60 8.00
N THR A 79 7.22 2.61 8.84
CA THR A 79 6.99 2.49 10.30
C THR A 79 5.53 2.20 10.60
N VAL A 80 4.59 2.87 9.93
CA VAL A 80 3.14 2.59 10.04
C VAL A 80 2.86 1.14 9.68
N ILE A 81 3.33 0.69 8.51
CA ILE A 81 3.16 -0.69 8.00
C ILE A 81 3.74 -1.73 8.97
N LYS A 82 4.95 -1.47 9.49
CA LYS A 82 5.61 -2.37 10.44
C LYS A 82 4.78 -2.54 11.71
N ASN A 83 4.14 -1.47 12.17
CA ASN A 83 3.31 -1.46 13.39
C ASN A 83 1.86 -1.90 13.16
N CYS A 84 1.43 -2.18 11.92
CA CYS A 84 0.14 -2.80 11.66
C CYS A 84 0.02 -4.12 12.42
N LYS A 85 -1.01 -4.20 13.26
CA LYS A 85 -1.35 -5.41 14.01
C LYS A 85 -2.06 -6.38 13.08
N ALA A 86 -1.77 -7.67 13.22
CA ALA A 86 -2.59 -8.69 12.58
C ALA A 86 -4.03 -8.54 13.09
N ARG A 87 -4.95 -8.12 12.23
CA ARG A 87 -6.37 -8.30 12.50
C ARG A 87 -6.65 -9.78 12.29
N GLY A 88 -7.13 -10.48 13.31
CA GLY A 88 -7.39 -11.91 13.26
C GLY A 88 -8.30 -12.25 12.08
N TRP A 89 -7.71 -12.75 11.00
CA TRP A 89 -8.40 -13.52 9.98
C TRP A 89 -8.16 -14.99 10.35
N THR A 90 -9.02 -15.49 11.24
CA THR A 90 -9.18 -16.92 11.54
C THR A 90 -10.45 -17.42 10.88
#